data_AF-A0A955CBY9-F1
#
_entry.id   AF-A0A955CBY9-F1
#
_cell.length_a   1.000
_cell.length_b   1.000
_cell.length_c   1.000
_cell.angle_alpha   90.00
_cell.angle_beta   90.00
_cell.angle_gamma   90.00
#
_symmetry.space_group_name_H-M   'P 1'
#
loop_
_entity.id
_entity.type
_entity.pdbx_description
1 polymer ?
#
loop_
_entity_poly.entity_id
_entity_poly.type
_entity_poly.pdbx_seq_one_letter_code
_entity_poly.pdbx_strand_id
1 'polypeptide(L)'
;MQHPPIQSKPRSLGRLLCALFFGHPQVLVMIPLSIGLLVHTIVRLLREEPAHGYSPAELMRCAGVLTALALFAALSIFYLIIIIMGTVKKNGNGITIMAGRTTTEGLRLDCIVTREFLLERIIELGKTRSLIGPVLRASASNGEPRYFYEEAPDPGAIDLNFGYCVYSPKETLLPARETLLKFDRVEGQFKAVSCVDDRPKALVGVHPCDLHAIQMMDAVFQEGATDTNYAIRRENLFIVGVDCAEPCSEGVFCGDIGSNHIDRGFDVMLYPLFDSVDPAALQGLSCANAEPGRRCFGVMYGTDAGREWFAGGAPDGYYVPEGKDIEVFDAYLDSKRAAFPRELDAIWSDVPAILDRSYDSLLWKATANRCYSCGSCNLVCPTCYCFDVTDEVDLTLTKGERVRIWDSCQIEKFAVVAGN
;
A
#
# COMPACT_ATOMS: atom_id res chain seq x y z
N MET A 1 -39.46 14.76 -32.70
CA MET A 1 -38.88 16.11 -32.54
C MET A 1 -37.39 16.00 -32.83
N GLN A 2 -36.96 16.59 -33.94
CA GLN A 2 -35.57 16.58 -34.41
C GLN A 2 -34.77 17.64 -33.62
N HIS A 3 -33.66 17.24 -32.99
CA HIS A 3 -32.66 18.16 -32.47
C HIS A 3 -31.53 18.33 -33.49
N PRO A 4 -30.91 19.52 -33.62
CA PRO A 4 -29.93 19.83 -34.66
C PRO A 4 -28.52 19.32 -34.29
N PRO A 5 -27.60 19.23 -35.26
CA PRO A 5 -26.24 18.74 -35.02
C PRO A 5 -25.37 19.82 -34.36
N ILE A 6 -24.64 19.43 -33.31
CA ILE A 6 -23.65 20.27 -32.64
C ILE A 6 -22.36 20.27 -33.48
N GLN A 7 -21.99 21.44 -34.02
CA GLN A 7 -20.70 21.68 -34.66
C GLN A 7 -19.57 21.66 -33.63
N SER A 8 -18.58 20.78 -33.80
CA SER A 8 -17.35 20.77 -33.01
C SER A 8 -16.32 21.76 -33.57
N LYS A 9 -15.97 22.79 -32.79
CA LYS A 9 -14.75 23.60 -33.00
C LYS A 9 -13.55 22.89 -32.35
N PRO A 10 -12.34 22.97 -32.94
CA PRO A 10 -11.16 22.28 -32.42
C PRO A 10 -10.68 22.95 -31.13
N ARG A 11 -10.72 22.22 -30.02
CA ARG A 11 -10.16 22.65 -28.74
C ARG A 11 -8.66 22.43 -28.73
N SER A 12 -7.94 23.55 -28.82
CA SER A 12 -6.56 23.82 -28.41
C SER A 12 -5.58 22.64 -28.23
N LEU A 13 -4.53 22.68 -29.04
CA LEU A 13 -3.26 21.95 -28.99
C LEU A 13 -2.61 21.86 -27.58
N GLY A 14 -3.01 22.73 -26.65
CA GLY A 14 -2.51 22.77 -25.27
C GLY A 14 -2.91 21.59 -24.38
N ARG A 15 -3.99 20.85 -24.69
CA ARG A 15 -4.35 19.65 -23.89
C ARG A 15 -3.62 18.38 -24.32
N LEU A 16 -3.15 18.31 -25.57
CA LEU A 16 -2.34 17.18 -26.04
C LEU A 16 -0.94 17.19 -25.43
N LEU A 17 -0.43 18.38 -25.08
CA LEU A 17 0.87 18.53 -24.42
C LEU A 17 0.82 18.13 -22.93
N CYS A 18 -0.26 18.41 -22.19
CA CYS A 18 -0.36 18.00 -20.78
C CYS A 18 -0.41 16.48 -20.56
N ALA A 19 -0.92 15.70 -21.52
CA ALA A 19 -1.02 14.25 -21.39
C ALA A 19 0.32 13.51 -21.56
N LEU A 20 1.33 14.15 -22.16
CA LEU A 20 2.65 13.56 -22.38
C LEU A 20 3.63 13.73 -21.21
N PHE A 21 3.32 14.59 -20.23
CA PHE A 21 4.28 14.97 -19.18
C PHE A 21 4.13 14.25 -17.82
N PHE A 22 3.09 13.45 -17.60
CA PHE A 22 2.75 12.93 -16.26
C PHE A 22 2.81 11.41 -16.07
N GLY A 23 3.56 10.67 -16.90
CA GLY A 23 3.61 9.22 -16.75
C GLY A 23 4.88 8.56 -17.26
N HIS A 24 6.04 8.85 -16.64
CA HIS A 24 7.15 7.89 -16.44
C HIS A 24 8.41 8.61 -15.90
N PRO A 25 9.10 8.09 -14.87
CA PRO A 25 10.34 8.67 -14.37
C PRO A 25 11.54 8.59 -15.36
N GLN A 26 11.42 7.82 -16.44
CA GLN A 26 12.45 7.75 -17.49
C GLN A 26 12.41 8.93 -18.50
N VAL A 27 11.32 9.70 -18.53
CA VAL A 27 11.15 10.81 -19.49
C VAL A 27 11.97 12.05 -19.06
N LEU A 28 12.26 12.22 -17.77
CA LEU A 28 12.94 13.41 -17.25
C LEU A 28 14.41 13.56 -17.68
N VAL A 29 15.09 12.45 -17.98
CA VAL A 29 16.52 12.46 -18.39
C VAL A 29 16.67 12.72 -19.90
N MET A 30 15.65 12.39 -20.70
CA MET A 30 15.68 12.50 -22.17
C MET A 30 15.28 13.90 -22.67
N ILE A 31 14.50 14.67 -21.91
CA ILE A 31 13.99 15.98 -22.32
C ILE A 31 15.11 17.04 -22.51
N PRO A 32 16.14 17.16 -21.65
CA PRO A 32 17.16 18.20 -21.81
C PRO A 32 18.06 17.99 -23.04
N LEU A 33 18.41 16.73 -23.34
CA LEU A 33 19.25 16.39 -24.49
C LEU A 33 18.51 16.62 -25.82
N SER A 34 17.21 16.28 -25.84
CA SER A 34 16.35 16.41 -27.02
C SER A 34 16.10 17.88 -27.40
N ILE A 35 15.86 18.75 -26.40
CA ILE A 35 15.64 20.17 -26.61
C ILE A 35 16.95 20.87 -27.03
N GLY A 36 18.09 20.48 -26.46
CA GLY A 36 19.41 20.98 -26.87
C GLY A 36 19.73 20.68 -28.34
N LEU A 37 19.45 19.45 -28.78
CA LEU A 37 19.63 19.05 -30.18
C LEU A 37 18.66 19.80 -31.13
N LEU A 38 17.42 20.01 -30.69
CA LEU A 38 16.40 20.73 -31.46
C LEU A 38 16.77 22.20 -31.64
N VAL A 39 17.22 22.87 -30.56
CA VAL A 39 17.69 24.26 -30.59
C VAL A 39 18.94 24.38 -31.45
N HIS A 40 19.91 23.47 -31.33
CA HIS A 40 21.11 23.48 -32.16
C HIS A 40 20.78 23.28 -33.65
N THR A 41 19.83 22.39 -33.97
CA THR A 41 19.41 22.12 -35.36
C THR A 41 18.65 23.31 -35.96
N ILE A 42 17.78 23.96 -35.18
CA ILE A 42 17.03 25.15 -35.60
C ILE A 42 17.99 26.35 -35.80
N VAL A 43 18.96 26.56 -34.90
CA VAL A 43 19.97 27.61 -35.05
C VAL A 43 20.88 27.38 -36.26
N ARG A 44 21.17 26.11 -36.58
CA ARG A 44 21.94 25.74 -37.78
C ARG A 44 21.15 25.98 -39.07
N LEU A 45 19.87 25.62 -39.09
CA LEU A 45 18.96 25.89 -40.22
C LEU A 45 18.75 27.39 -40.46
N LEU A 46 18.71 28.21 -39.40
CA LEU A 46 18.61 29.67 -39.52
C LEU A 46 19.92 30.35 -39.96
N ARG A 47 21.06 29.67 -39.89
CA ARG A 47 22.36 30.18 -40.36
C ARG A 47 22.67 29.84 -41.81
N GLU A 48 22.07 28.78 -42.36
CA GLU A 48 22.44 28.23 -43.67
C GLU A 48 21.52 28.68 -44.83
N GLU A 49 20.39 29.34 -44.59
CA GLU A 49 19.54 29.91 -45.66
C GLU A 49 19.50 31.46 -45.67
N PRO A 50 19.61 32.11 -46.85
CA PRO A 50 19.47 33.55 -46.96
C PRO A 50 18.00 33.94 -46.72
N ALA A 51 17.78 34.81 -45.73
CA ALA A 51 16.48 35.34 -45.35
C ALA A 51 15.77 36.03 -46.53
N HIS A 52 14.99 35.28 -47.28
CA HIS A 52 14.09 35.79 -48.30
C HIS A 52 12.66 35.42 -47.93
N GLY A 53 11.93 36.40 -47.36
CA GLY A 53 10.47 36.34 -47.25
C GLY A 53 9.89 36.60 -45.86
N TYR A 54 10.68 36.59 -44.78
CA TYR A 54 10.15 36.80 -43.43
C TYR A 54 10.27 38.26 -42.99
N SER A 55 9.18 38.82 -42.45
CA SER A 55 9.20 40.19 -41.94
C SER A 55 10.01 40.28 -40.64
N PRO A 56 10.66 41.42 -40.33
CA PRO A 56 11.42 41.60 -39.09
C PRO A 56 10.63 41.28 -37.80
N ALA A 57 9.30 41.41 -37.85
CA ALA A 57 8.41 41.10 -36.73
C ALA A 57 8.27 39.58 -36.47
N GLU A 58 8.33 38.74 -37.50
CA GLU A 58 8.22 37.28 -37.38
C GLU A 58 9.52 36.66 -36.84
N LEU A 59 10.67 37.16 -37.29
CA LEU A 59 11.98 36.80 -36.74
C LEU A 59 12.10 37.16 -35.25
N MET A 60 11.59 38.32 -34.84
CA MET A 60 11.55 38.71 -33.42
C MET A 60 10.64 37.81 -32.58
N ARG A 61 9.52 37.32 -33.12
CA ARG A 61 8.63 36.38 -32.42
C ARG A 61 9.28 35.01 -32.24
N CYS A 62 9.97 34.48 -33.25
CA CYS A 62 10.72 33.23 -33.13
C CYS A 62 11.88 33.34 -32.13
N ALA A 63 12.62 34.45 -32.13
CA ALA A 63 13.66 34.71 -31.13
C ALA A 63 13.06 34.77 -29.71
N GLY A 64 11.91 35.41 -29.53
CA GLY A 64 11.19 35.45 -28.26
C GLY A 64 10.79 34.06 -27.74
N VAL A 65 10.27 33.20 -28.61
CA VAL A 65 9.87 31.82 -28.25
C VAL A 65 11.09 30.96 -27.89
N LEU A 66 12.19 31.07 -28.63
CA LEU A 66 13.44 30.36 -28.32
C LEU A 66 14.05 30.81 -26.99
N THR A 67 14.01 32.12 -26.71
CA THR A 67 14.49 32.68 -25.43
C THR A 67 13.63 32.22 -24.26
N ALA A 68 12.30 32.16 -24.44
CA ALA A 68 11.38 31.65 -23.43
C ALA A 68 11.58 30.15 -23.13
N LEU A 69 11.81 29.33 -24.16
CA LEU A 69 12.10 27.90 -24.00
C LEU A 69 13.44 27.66 -23.29
N ALA A 70 14.48 28.45 -23.60
CA ALA A 70 15.77 28.38 -22.92
C ALA A 70 15.67 28.79 -21.44
N LEU A 71 14.90 29.83 -21.13
CA LEU A 71 14.60 30.25 -19.75
C LEU A 71 13.82 29.18 -18.99
N PHE A 72 12.86 28.53 -19.64
CA PHE A 72 12.09 27.45 -19.02
C PHE A 72 12.99 26.24 -18.70
N ALA A 73 13.84 25.82 -19.63
CA ALA A 73 14.82 24.75 -19.40
C ALA A 73 15.81 25.10 -18.27
N ALA A 74 16.31 26.34 -18.23
CA ALA A 74 17.19 26.82 -17.17
C ALA A 74 16.48 26.84 -15.80
N LEU A 75 15.22 27.26 -15.75
CA LEU A 75 14.40 27.23 -14.54
C LEU A 75 14.07 25.81 -14.09
N SER A 76 13.82 24.86 -15.01
CA SER A 76 13.62 23.46 -14.67
C SER A 76 14.88 22.82 -14.11
N ILE A 77 16.05 23.11 -14.69
CA ILE A 77 17.34 22.65 -14.17
C ILE A 77 17.62 23.30 -12.81
N PHE A 78 17.35 24.60 -12.65
CA PHE A 78 17.52 25.29 -11.37
C PHE A 78 16.57 24.77 -10.30
N TYR A 79 15.33 24.42 -10.65
CA TYR A 79 14.36 23.79 -9.75
C TYR A 79 14.79 22.37 -9.36
N LEU A 80 15.33 21.59 -10.31
CA LEU A 80 15.92 20.27 -10.03
C LEU A 80 17.13 20.39 -9.10
N ILE A 81 18.00 21.39 -9.31
CA ILE A 81 19.12 21.72 -8.43
C ILE A 81 18.60 22.17 -7.06
N ILE A 82 17.52 22.94 -6.97
CA ILE A 82 16.89 23.30 -5.68
C ILE A 82 16.26 22.09 -5.00
N ILE A 83 15.70 21.11 -5.71
CA ILE A 83 15.23 19.85 -5.10
C ILE A 83 16.42 19.05 -4.58
N ILE A 84 17.51 18.98 -5.35
CA ILE A 84 18.74 18.27 -4.99
C ILE A 84 19.51 18.99 -3.86
N MET A 85 19.48 20.34 -3.80
CA MET A 85 20.18 21.15 -2.78
C MET A 85 19.28 21.55 -1.61
N GLY A 86 17.96 21.57 -1.78
CA GLY A 86 16.96 21.89 -0.76
C GLY A 86 16.79 20.79 0.30
N THR A 87 17.41 19.64 0.08
CA THR A 87 17.66 18.59 1.08
C THR A 87 18.84 18.90 2.00
N VAL A 88 19.56 20.00 1.80
CA VAL A 88 20.63 20.47 2.69
C VAL A 88 20.24 21.79 3.33
N LYS A 89 19.56 21.73 4.48
CA LYS A 89 19.36 22.89 5.35
C LYS A 89 20.52 22.97 6.34
N LYS A 90 21.37 23.99 6.19
CA LYS A 90 22.53 24.22 7.06
C LYS A 90 22.05 24.80 8.39
N ASN A 91 22.01 23.99 9.44
CA ASN A 91 22.00 24.48 10.83
C ASN A 91 23.30 24.09 11.53
N GLY A 92 23.78 25.00 12.37
CA GLY A 92 25.18 25.08 12.81
C GLY A 92 25.71 24.01 13.76
N ASN A 93 25.17 22.79 13.78
CA ASN A 93 25.75 21.65 14.50
C ASN A 93 25.27 20.32 13.87
N GLY A 94 26.11 19.73 13.01
CA GLY A 94 25.97 18.34 12.55
C GLY A 94 24.86 18.06 11.51
N ILE A 95 25.23 17.52 10.36
CA ILE A 95 24.32 17.01 9.34
C ILE A 95 24.40 15.48 9.38
N THR A 96 23.32 14.80 9.77
CA THR A 96 23.16 13.36 9.53
C THR A 96 21.99 13.19 8.57
N ILE A 97 22.29 12.83 7.32
CA ILE A 97 21.31 12.50 6.28
C ILE A 97 21.10 10.99 6.31
N MET A 98 19.89 10.53 6.65
CA MET A 98 19.48 9.13 6.44
C MET A 98 18.84 9.02 5.04
N ALA A 99 19.65 8.95 3.99
CA ALA A 99 19.15 8.74 2.63
C ALA A 99 18.96 7.24 2.39
N GLY A 100 17.70 6.80 2.24
CA GLY A 100 17.39 5.45 1.77
C GLY A 100 17.91 5.24 0.34
N ARG A 101 18.42 4.05 0.05
CA ARG A 101 18.94 3.70 -1.29
C ARG A 101 17.90 2.90 -2.06
N THR A 102 17.85 3.11 -3.38
CA THR A 102 16.92 2.41 -4.28
C THR A 102 17.59 1.16 -4.85
N THR A 103 16.87 0.04 -4.86
CA THR A 103 17.31 -1.24 -5.45
C THR A 103 17.24 -1.22 -6.98
N THR A 104 17.79 -2.24 -7.62
CA THR A 104 17.62 -2.49 -9.06
C THR A 104 16.16 -2.61 -9.50
N GLU A 105 15.27 -2.98 -8.58
CA GLU A 105 13.82 -3.12 -8.79
C GLU A 105 13.00 -1.86 -8.45
N GLY A 106 13.66 -0.77 -8.02
CA GLY A 106 12.98 0.47 -7.66
C GLY A 106 12.39 0.50 -6.25
N LEU A 107 12.46 -0.61 -5.50
CA LEU A 107 12.12 -0.66 -4.08
C LEU A 107 13.14 0.10 -3.24
N ARG A 108 12.68 0.77 -2.18
CA ARG A 108 13.53 1.60 -1.32
C ARG A 108 13.89 0.84 -0.05
N LEU A 109 15.18 0.69 0.22
CA LEU A 109 15.69 0.23 1.51
C LEU A 109 16.11 1.46 2.34
N ASP A 110 15.35 1.77 3.38
CA ASP A 110 15.57 2.94 4.23
C ASP A 110 16.57 2.67 5.35
N CYS A 111 16.44 1.54 6.03
CA CYS A 111 17.37 1.09 7.06
C CYS A 111 17.35 -0.43 7.20
N ILE A 112 18.31 -0.94 7.97
CA ILE A 112 18.32 -2.31 8.47
C ILE A 112 18.25 -2.26 9.98
N VAL A 113 17.42 -3.12 10.56
CA VAL A 113 17.26 -3.25 12.01
C VAL A 113 17.46 -4.67 12.48
N THR A 114 17.97 -4.85 13.68
CA THR A 114 18.06 -6.17 14.32
C THR A 114 16.73 -6.55 14.95
N ARG A 115 16.51 -7.85 15.16
CA ARG A 115 15.30 -8.35 15.85
C ARG A 115 15.14 -7.74 17.25
N GLU A 116 16.24 -7.57 17.99
CA GLU A 116 16.20 -7.02 19.36
C GLU A 116 15.74 -5.57 19.35
N PHE A 117 16.31 -4.75 18.46
CA PHE A 117 15.94 -3.35 18.31
C PHE A 117 14.48 -3.21 17.85
N LEU A 118 14.04 -4.05 16.90
CA LEU A 118 12.65 -4.07 16.45
C LEU A 118 11.68 -4.40 17.60
N LEU A 119 12.02 -5.39 18.44
CA LEU A 119 11.19 -5.73 19.61
C LEU A 119 11.08 -4.55 20.58
N GLU A 120 12.17 -3.82 20.85
CA GLU A 120 12.13 -2.59 21.65
C GLU A 120 11.19 -1.54 21.04
N ARG A 121 11.25 -1.35 19.72
CA ARG A 121 10.35 -0.41 19.03
C ARG A 121 8.88 -0.82 19.14
N ILE A 122 8.56 -2.11 19.04
CA ILE A 122 7.19 -2.62 19.21
C ILE A 122 6.72 -2.43 20.66
N ILE A 123 7.60 -2.63 21.66
CA ILE A 123 7.31 -2.33 23.06
C ILE A 123 6.95 -0.84 23.25
N GLU A 124 7.73 0.08 22.65
CA GLU A 124 7.42 1.51 22.70
C GLU A 124 6.07 1.83 22.03
N LEU A 125 5.78 1.17 20.89
CA LEU A 125 4.50 1.34 20.18
C LEU A 125 3.32 0.95 21.07
N GLY A 126 3.45 -0.16 21.81
CA GLY A 126 2.45 -0.68 22.73
C GLY A 126 2.15 0.20 23.95
N LYS A 127 3.00 1.21 24.25
CA LYS A 127 2.71 2.18 25.32
C LYS A 127 1.61 3.17 24.96
N THR A 128 1.37 3.38 23.67
CA THR A 128 0.42 4.40 23.17
C THR A 128 -0.74 3.82 22.39
N ARG A 129 -0.65 2.54 22.01
CA ARG A 129 -1.60 1.86 21.13
C ARG A 129 -1.82 0.43 21.61
N SER A 130 -3.04 -0.08 21.44
CA SER A 130 -3.26 -1.52 21.57
C SER A 130 -2.54 -2.26 20.44
N LEU A 131 -1.65 -3.18 20.79
CA LEU A 131 -0.93 -4.00 19.81
C LEU A 131 -1.82 -5.17 19.37
N ILE A 132 -1.94 -5.36 18.06
CA ILE A 132 -2.60 -6.49 17.43
C ILE A 132 -1.60 -7.14 16.49
N GLY A 133 -1.45 -8.46 16.54
CA GLY A 133 -0.52 -9.15 15.65
C GLY A 133 -0.75 -10.66 15.63
N PRO A 134 0.00 -11.40 14.79
CA PRO A 134 -0.03 -12.85 14.73
C PRO A 134 0.41 -13.47 16.06
N VAL A 135 -0.51 -14.11 16.77
CA VAL A 135 -0.27 -14.85 18.00
C VAL A 135 -0.50 -16.34 17.76
N LEU A 136 0.48 -17.17 18.14
CA LEU A 136 0.36 -18.63 18.08
C LEU A 136 -0.65 -19.11 19.12
N ARG A 137 -1.72 -19.80 18.69
CA ARG A 137 -2.76 -20.32 19.60
C ARG A 137 -2.79 -21.84 19.70
N ALA A 138 -2.49 -22.53 18.63
CA ALA A 138 -2.55 -23.98 18.58
C ALA A 138 -1.63 -24.53 17.49
N SER A 139 -1.45 -25.85 17.51
CA SER A 139 -0.99 -26.60 16.35
C SER A 139 -2.16 -27.42 15.79
N ALA A 140 -2.27 -27.50 14.47
CA ALA A 140 -3.16 -28.43 13.79
C ALA A 140 -2.77 -29.88 14.11
N SER A 141 -3.63 -30.84 13.77
CA SER A 141 -3.40 -32.27 14.01
C SER A 141 -2.15 -32.83 13.30
N ASN A 142 -1.71 -32.17 12.23
CA ASN A 142 -0.48 -32.45 11.49
C ASN A 142 0.76 -31.73 12.07
N GLY A 143 0.61 -30.97 13.18
CA GLY A 143 1.68 -30.21 13.82
C GLY A 143 1.87 -28.78 13.32
N GLU A 144 1.16 -28.37 12.25
CA GLU A 144 1.32 -27.02 11.70
C GLU A 144 0.83 -25.93 12.67
N PRO A 145 1.60 -24.87 12.91
CA PRO A 145 1.21 -23.80 13.82
C PRO A 145 0.00 -23.00 13.27
N ARG A 146 -0.90 -22.59 14.16
CA ARG A 146 -2.07 -21.76 13.86
C ARG A 146 -1.95 -20.42 14.54
N TYR A 147 -1.82 -19.39 13.72
CA TYR A 147 -1.74 -18.00 14.15
C TYR A 147 -3.08 -17.29 13.96
N PHE A 148 -3.34 -16.30 14.81
CA PHE A 148 -4.50 -15.43 14.75
C PHE A 148 -4.06 -13.99 15.00
N TYR A 149 -4.63 -13.03 14.28
CA TYR A 149 -4.44 -11.62 14.63
C TYR A 149 -5.24 -11.31 15.89
N GLU A 150 -4.55 -11.04 16.98
CA GLU A 150 -5.18 -10.81 18.28
C GLU A 150 -4.48 -9.69 19.04
N GLU A 151 -5.21 -9.06 19.98
CA GLU A 151 -4.61 -8.11 20.91
C GLU A 151 -3.55 -8.83 21.77
N ALA A 152 -2.32 -8.32 21.73
CA ALA A 152 -1.15 -8.89 22.39
C ALA A 152 -0.54 -7.88 23.37
N PRO A 153 -0.97 -7.88 24.66
CA PRO A 153 -0.40 -6.98 25.67
C PRO A 153 1.09 -7.23 25.91
N ASP A 154 1.56 -8.45 25.67
CA ASP A 154 2.98 -8.80 25.63
C ASP A 154 3.48 -8.73 24.16
N PRO A 155 4.32 -7.73 23.81
CA PRO A 155 4.89 -7.60 22.47
C PRO A 155 5.66 -8.84 22.01
N GLY A 156 6.24 -9.61 22.94
CA GLY A 156 6.98 -10.83 22.63
C GLY A 156 6.11 -11.98 22.10
N ALA A 157 4.78 -11.91 22.28
CA ALA A 157 3.84 -12.89 21.77
C ALA A 157 3.54 -12.71 20.27
N ILE A 158 3.88 -11.56 19.68
CA ILE A 158 3.70 -11.28 18.26
C ILE A 158 4.85 -11.94 17.48
N ASP A 159 4.52 -12.93 16.65
CA ASP A 159 5.50 -13.65 15.85
C ASP A 159 5.60 -13.08 14.44
N LEU A 160 6.72 -12.43 14.12
CA LEU A 160 6.98 -11.90 12.78
C LEU A 160 7.50 -12.93 11.79
N ASN A 161 7.71 -14.18 12.23
CA ASN A 161 8.17 -15.30 11.41
C ASN A 161 7.08 -16.39 11.34
N PHE A 162 5.88 -15.98 10.91
CA PHE A 162 4.70 -16.83 10.81
C PHE A 162 4.32 -17.07 9.34
N GLY A 163 3.61 -18.18 9.07
CA GLY A 163 3.16 -18.51 7.71
C GLY A 163 1.92 -17.70 7.28
N TYR A 164 0.82 -17.85 8.01
CA TYR A 164 -0.41 -17.08 7.81
C TYR A 164 -1.29 -17.14 9.06
N CYS A 165 -2.17 -16.15 9.22
CA CYS A 165 -3.23 -16.18 10.22
C CYS A 165 -4.47 -16.89 9.65
N VAL A 166 -5.15 -17.68 10.49
CA VAL A 166 -6.38 -18.40 10.10
C VAL A 166 -7.48 -17.44 9.63
N TYR A 167 -7.55 -16.27 10.25
CA TYR A 167 -8.43 -15.17 9.86
C TYR A 167 -7.60 -13.95 9.50
N SER A 168 -8.09 -13.20 8.51
CA SER A 168 -7.52 -11.91 8.11
C SER A 168 -7.60 -10.87 9.23
N PRO A 169 -6.81 -9.78 9.19
CA PRO A 169 -6.83 -8.74 10.21
C PRO A 169 -8.04 -7.79 10.11
N LYS A 170 -8.98 -8.05 9.19
CA LYS A 170 -10.10 -7.14 8.87
C LYS A 170 -10.96 -6.76 10.06
N GLU A 171 -11.07 -7.62 11.07
CA GLU A 171 -11.83 -7.36 12.30
C GLU A 171 -11.34 -6.12 13.04
N THR A 172 -10.06 -5.75 12.84
CA THR A 172 -9.45 -4.53 13.39
C THR A 172 -10.13 -3.26 12.86
N LEU A 173 -10.60 -3.29 11.62
CA LEU A 173 -11.21 -2.15 10.90
C LEU A 173 -12.73 -2.29 10.78
N LEU A 174 -13.22 -3.51 10.63
CA LEU A 174 -14.64 -3.85 10.49
C LEU A 174 -14.98 -5.01 11.45
N PRO A 175 -15.35 -4.74 12.71
CA PRO A 175 -15.66 -5.78 13.69
C PRO A 175 -16.82 -6.68 13.24
N ALA A 176 -16.81 -7.96 13.63
CA ALA A 176 -17.88 -8.90 13.29
C ALA A 176 -19.26 -8.48 13.81
N ARG A 177 -19.27 -7.78 14.95
CA ARG A 177 -20.43 -7.10 15.53
C ARG A 177 -20.00 -5.73 16.03
N GLU A 178 -20.74 -4.70 15.66
CA GLU A 178 -20.45 -3.33 16.03
C GLU A 178 -21.73 -2.56 16.37
N THR A 179 -21.79 -1.99 17.58
CA THR A 179 -22.84 -1.03 17.91
C THR A 179 -22.56 0.30 17.21
N LEU A 180 -23.47 0.75 16.34
CA LEU A 180 -23.36 2.02 15.60
C LEU A 180 -23.92 3.19 16.41
N LEU A 181 -25.02 2.97 17.12
CA LEU A 181 -25.59 3.94 18.04
C LEU A 181 -26.40 3.25 19.14
N LYS A 182 -26.51 3.93 20.28
CA LYS A 182 -27.42 3.58 21.38
C LYS A 182 -28.52 4.61 21.45
N PHE A 183 -29.74 4.19 21.68
CA PHE A 183 -30.88 5.10 21.81
C PHE A 183 -31.71 4.80 23.06
N ASP A 184 -32.12 5.87 23.73
CA ASP A 184 -32.98 5.83 24.91
C ASP A 184 -34.21 6.72 24.69
N ARG A 185 -35.35 6.29 25.21
CA ARG A 185 -36.58 7.07 25.25
C ARG A 185 -36.64 7.85 26.56
N VAL A 186 -36.44 9.15 26.48
CA VAL A 186 -36.49 10.08 27.62
C VAL A 186 -37.61 11.09 27.37
N GLU A 187 -38.55 11.21 28.30
CA GLU A 187 -39.67 12.18 28.22
C GLU A 187 -40.49 12.09 26.92
N GLY A 188 -40.64 10.88 26.36
CA GLY A 188 -41.38 10.66 25.12
C GLY A 188 -40.60 10.94 23.84
N GLN A 189 -39.35 11.40 23.93
CA GLN A 189 -38.45 11.61 22.79
C GLN A 189 -37.34 10.55 22.76
N PHE A 190 -36.88 10.19 21.56
CA PHE A 190 -35.70 9.32 21.40
C PHE A 190 -34.44 10.17 21.34
N LYS A 191 -33.47 9.86 22.20
CA LYS A 191 -32.12 10.41 22.16
C LYS A 191 -31.17 9.31 21.71
N ALA A 192 -30.46 9.54 20.60
CA ALA A 192 -29.45 8.63 20.07
C ALA A 192 -28.04 9.18 20.31
N VAL A 193 -27.10 8.29 20.61
CA VAL A 193 -25.67 8.59 20.77
C VAL A 193 -24.88 7.64 19.87
N SER A 194 -24.06 8.19 18.98
CA SER A 194 -23.17 7.40 18.13
C SER A 194 -22.16 6.61 18.96
N CYS A 195 -21.84 5.41 18.52
CA CYS A 195 -20.85 4.53 19.12
C CYS A 195 -19.77 4.24 18.07
N VAL A 196 -18.52 4.61 18.39
CA VAL A 196 -17.35 4.33 17.58
C VAL A 196 -16.19 3.92 18.48
N ASP A 197 -15.41 2.94 18.05
CA ASP A 197 -14.14 2.59 18.70
C ASP A 197 -13.04 3.43 18.04
N ASP A 198 -12.63 4.50 18.72
CA ASP A 198 -11.60 5.46 18.28
C ASP A 198 -10.25 5.21 18.96
N ARG A 199 -10.09 4.08 19.67
CA ARG A 199 -8.84 3.75 20.37
C ARG A 199 -7.69 3.61 19.36
N PRO A 200 -6.53 4.26 19.61
CA PRO A 200 -5.33 4.04 18.82
C PRO A 200 -4.89 2.57 18.86
N LYS A 201 -4.68 1.97 17.69
CA LYS A 201 -4.25 0.58 17.52
C LYS A 201 -3.01 0.51 16.66
N ALA A 202 -2.22 -0.53 16.85
CA ALA A 202 -1.09 -0.87 16.02
C ALA A 202 -1.25 -2.32 15.54
N LEU A 203 -1.41 -2.51 14.25
CA LEU A 203 -1.49 -3.82 13.62
C LEU A 203 -0.10 -4.17 13.09
N VAL A 204 0.53 -5.18 13.69
CA VAL A 204 1.93 -5.54 13.50
C VAL A 204 2.02 -6.94 12.89
N GLY A 205 2.90 -7.11 11.90
CA GLY A 205 3.11 -8.39 11.22
C GLY A 205 2.05 -8.66 10.15
N VAL A 206 1.69 -7.67 9.33
CA VAL A 206 0.70 -7.84 8.26
C VAL A 206 1.36 -8.24 6.95
N HIS A 207 0.91 -9.33 6.33
CA HIS A 207 1.41 -9.75 5.02
C HIS A 207 0.92 -8.84 3.87
N PRO A 208 1.67 -8.73 2.75
CA PRO A 208 1.29 -7.89 1.60
C PRO A 208 -0.11 -8.18 1.07
N CYS A 209 -0.54 -9.45 1.03
CA CYS A 209 -1.87 -9.83 0.55
C CYS A 209 -3.00 -9.27 1.43
N ASP A 210 -2.82 -9.24 2.76
CA ASP A 210 -3.76 -8.62 3.70
C ASP A 210 -3.75 -7.09 3.56
N LEU A 211 -2.59 -6.48 3.32
CA LEU A 211 -2.50 -5.04 3.08
C LEU A 211 -3.19 -4.62 1.78
N HIS A 212 -3.08 -5.41 0.71
CA HIS A 212 -3.87 -5.21 -0.51
C HIS A 212 -5.37 -5.30 -0.24
N ALA A 213 -5.79 -6.26 0.59
CA ALA A 213 -7.19 -6.38 0.99
C ALA A 213 -7.68 -5.16 1.79
N ILE A 214 -6.86 -4.61 2.69
CA ILE A 214 -7.15 -3.35 3.38
C ILE A 214 -7.31 -2.20 2.39
N GLN A 215 -6.45 -2.08 1.36
CA GLN A 215 -6.63 -1.05 0.32
C GLN A 215 -7.95 -1.20 -0.46
N MET A 216 -8.38 -2.44 -0.72
CA MET A 216 -9.67 -2.70 -1.35
C MET A 216 -10.83 -2.32 -0.41
N MET A 217 -10.72 -2.62 0.88
CA MET A 217 -11.70 -2.17 1.87
C MET A 217 -11.73 -0.64 1.98
N ASP A 218 -10.58 0.03 1.97
CA ASP A 218 -10.48 1.49 1.97
C ASP A 218 -11.26 2.09 0.79
N ALA A 219 -11.12 1.52 -0.42
CA ALA A 219 -11.90 1.95 -1.58
C ALA A 219 -13.41 1.80 -1.35
N VAL A 220 -13.87 0.64 -0.87
CA VAL A 220 -15.30 0.37 -0.65
C VAL A 220 -15.91 1.29 0.42
N PHE A 221 -15.22 1.48 1.54
CA PHE A 221 -15.75 2.25 2.68
C PHE A 221 -15.53 3.76 2.56
N GLN A 222 -14.76 4.22 1.58
CA GLN A 222 -14.54 5.65 1.31
C GLN A 222 -15.26 6.14 0.04
N GLU A 223 -15.69 5.23 -0.85
CA GLU A 223 -16.40 5.59 -2.08
C GLU A 223 -17.82 6.13 -1.80
N GLY A 224 -18.15 7.26 -2.43
CA GLY A 224 -19.47 7.89 -2.30
C GLY A 224 -19.70 8.52 -0.93
N ALA A 225 -20.31 7.77 -0.01
CA ALA A 225 -20.56 8.20 1.37
C ALA A 225 -19.65 7.41 2.31
N THR A 226 -18.64 8.08 2.85
CA THR A 226 -17.65 7.47 3.74
C THR A 226 -18.29 6.88 4.99
N ASP A 227 -17.94 5.64 5.31
CA ASP A 227 -18.30 5.03 6.59
C ASP A 227 -17.44 5.63 7.70
N THR A 228 -18.08 6.46 8.54
CA THR A 228 -17.41 7.19 9.61
C THR A 228 -16.67 6.28 10.58
N ASN A 229 -17.26 5.13 10.92
CA ASN A 229 -16.68 4.24 11.94
C ASN A 229 -15.44 3.52 11.40
N TYR A 230 -15.49 3.06 10.14
CA TYR A 230 -14.32 2.50 9.45
C TYR A 230 -13.23 3.56 9.30
N ALA A 231 -13.56 4.76 8.83
CA ALA A 231 -12.60 5.85 8.63
C ALA A 231 -11.87 6.23 9.92
N ILE A 232 -12.59 6.41 11.04
CA ILE A 232 -11.99 6.73 12.34
C ILE A 232 -11.04 5.61 12.79
N ARG A 233 -11.39 4.33 12.62
CA ARG A 233 -10.47 3.22 12.94
C ARG A 233 -9.26 3.22 12.04
N ARG A 234 -9.46 3.43 10.74
CA ARG A 234 -8.39 3.44 9.73
C ARG A 234 -7.39 4.56 9.96
N GLU A 235 -7.85 5.74 10.37
CA GLU A 235 -7.03 6.90 10.74
C GLU A 235 -6.24 6.68 12.05
N ASN A 236 -6.83 5.95 13.01
CA ASN A 236 -6.20 5.64 14.29
C ASN A 236 -5.36 4.34 14.27
N LEU A 237 -5.22 3.71 13.11
CA LEU A 237 -4.48 2.47 12.94
C LEU A 237 -3.08 2.72 12.39
N PHE A 238 -2.06 2.33 13.16
CA PHE A 238 -0.68 2.25 12.70
C PHE A 238 -0.39 0.83 12.19
N ILE A 239 0.20 0.69 11.00
CA ILE A 239 0.38 -0.60 10.34
C ILE A 239 1.86 -0.90 10.11
N VAL A 240 2.33 -2.01 10.68
CA VAL A 240 3.66 -2.59 10.42
C VAL A 240 3.47 -3.87 9.62
N GLY A 241 3.77 -3.81 8.33
CA GLY A 241 3.77 -4.97 7.44
C GLY A 241 5.05 -5.80 7.57
N VAL A 242 4.97 -7.09 7.23
CA VAL A 242 6.12 -7.99 7.10
C VAL A 242 6.02 -8.75 5.80
N ASP A 243 7.12 -8.83 5.06
CA ASP A 243 7.15 -9.40 3.72
C ASP A 243 7.24 -10.93 3.77
N CYS A 244 6.64 -11.59 2.78
CA CYS A 244 6.72 -13.05 2.64
C CYS A 244 7.87 -13.41 1.70
N ALA A 245 8.92 -14.04 2.24
CA ALA A 245 10.03 -14.54 1.43
C ALA A 245 9.63 -15.76 0.57
N GLU A 246 8.76 -16.60 1.12
CA GLU A 246 8.32 -17.86 0.52
C GLU A 246 6.79 -18.01 0.59
N PRO A 247 6.19 -18.84 -0.29
CA PRO A 247 4.79 -19.23 -0.22
C PRO A 247 4.39 -19.80 1.15
N CYS A 248 3.32 -19.29 1.76
CA CYS A 248 2.89 -19.76 3.08
C CYS A 248 2.20 -21.13 3.09
N SER A 249 1.76 -21.63 1.93
CA SER A 249 1.24 -22.99 1.75
C SER A 249 1.26 -23.42 0.28
N GLU A 250 1.04 -24.70 0.04
CA GLU A 250 0.84 -25.23 -1.31
C GLU A 250 -0.45 -24.66 -1.91
N GLY A 251 -0.35 -24.03 -3.08
CA GLY A 251 -1.51 -23.50 -3.81
C GLY A 251 -1.86 -22.04 -3.54
N VAL A 252 -1.05 -21.29 -2.80
CA VAL A 252 -1.19 -19.83 -2.74
C VAL A 252 -1.01 -19.20 -4.13
N PHE A 253 -1.70 -18.09 -4.37
CA PHE A 253 -1.71 -17.39 -5.66
C PHE A 253 -1.23 -15.94 -5.54
N CYS A 254 -0.60 -15.56 -4.43
CA CYS A 254 -0.17 -14.18 -4.21
C CYS A 254 0.82 -13.69 -5.29
N GLY A 255 1.74 -14.57 -5.72
CA GLY A 255 2.64 -14.31 -6.84
C GLY A 255 1.86 -14.20 -8.16
N ASP A 256 0.98 -15.15 -8.40
CA ASP A 256 0.16 -15.25 -9.61
C ASP A 256 -0.60 -13.94 -9.89
N ILE A 257 -1.07 -13.27 -8.83
CA ILE A 257 -1.88 -12.05 -8.93
C ILE A 257 -1.14 -10.75 -8.59
N GLY A 258 0.17 -10.82 -8.31
CA GLY A 258 0.96 -9.66 -7.91
C GLY A 258 0.61 -9.07 -6.53
N SER A 259 -0.03 -9.83 -5.64
CA SER A 259 -0.33 -9.41 -4.26
C SER A 259 0.72 -9.84 -3.23
N ASN A 260 1.80 -10.50 -3.70
CA ASN A 260 2.94 -10.88 -2.87
C ASN A 260 3.91 -9.72 -2.59
N HIS A 261 3.70 -8.53 -3.14
CA HIS A 261 4.50 -7.32 -2.90
C HIS A 261 3.60 -6.12 -2.71
N ILE A 262 4.11 -5.06 -2.07
CA ILE A 262 3.33 -3.85 -1.82
C ILE A 262 4.24 -2.62 -1.68
N ASP A 263 3.76 -1.46 -2.13
CA ASP A 263 4.49 -0.19 -2.16
C ASP A 263 3.88 0.90 -1.25
N ARG A 264 2.64 0.71 -0.79
CA ARG A 264 1.88 1.68 0.03
C ARG A 264 0.85 1.02 0.94
N GLY A 265 0.20 1.84 1.78
CA GLY A 265 -0.89 1.39 2.66
C GLY A 265 -0.45 0.87 4.02
N PHE A 266 0.82 1.06 4.37
CA PHE A 266 1.44 0.75 5.65
C PHE A 266 2.26 1.94 6.15
N ASP A 267 2.56 1.98 7.45
CA ASP A 267 3.52 2.95 8.01
C ASP A 267 4.95 2.46 7.87
N VAL A 268 5.15 1.16 8.07
CA VAL A 268 6.43 0.48 7.94
C VAL A 268 6.24 -0.87 7.26
N MET A 269 7.13 -1.21 6.34
CA MET A 269 7.25 -2.55 5.77
C MET A 269 8.58 -3.17 6.18
N LEU A 270 8.52 -4.39 6.74
CA LEU A 270 9.67 -5.16 7.18
C LEU A 270 9.97 -6.28 6.18
N TYR A 271 11.25 -6.49 5.87
CA TYR A 271 11.73 -7.55 5.01
C TYR A 271 12.64 -8.47 5.81
N PRO A 272 12.25 -9.72 6.11
CA PRO A 272 13.06 -10.64 6.91
C PRO A 272 14.32 -11.07 6.15
N LEU A 273 15.48 -10.51 6.50
CA LEU A 273 16.77 -10.81 5.88
C LEU A 273 17.45 -11.98 6.60
N PHE A 274 16.74 -13.10 6.71
CA PHE A 274 17.21 -14.33 7.36
C PHE A 274 16.47 -15.56 6.79
N ASP A 275 17.08 -16.73 6.96
CA ASP A 275 16.59 -18.08 6.61
C ASP A 275 16.30 -18.35 5.11
N SER A 276 15.83 -17.36 4.35
CA SER A 276 15.43 -17.41 2.92
C SER A 276 16.49 -16.85 1.95
N VAL A 277 17.60 -16.37 2.50
CA VAL A 277 18.76 -15.86 1.76
C VAL A 277 19.92 -16.80 2.04
N ASP A 278 20.70 -17.13 1.01
CA ASP A 278 21.91 -17.95 1.16
C ASP A 278 22.77 -17.40 2.32
N PRO A 279 23.14 -18.21 3.31
CA PRO A 279 24.03 -17.80 4.39
C PRO A 279 25.32 -17.11 3.89
N ALA A 280 25.81 -17.44 2.70
CA ALA A 280 26.95 -16.76 2.06
C ALA A 280 26.60 -15.34 1.58
N ALA A 281 25.37 -15.11 1.11
CA ALA A 281 24.90 -13.77 0.74
C ALA A 281 24.62 -12.90 1.97
N LEU A 282 24.25 -13.50 3.11
CA LEU A 282 24.12 -12.81 4.40
C LEU A 282 25.48 -12.37 4.99
N GLN A 283 26.61 -12.90 4.49
CA GLN A 283 27.95 -12.43 4.87
C GLN A 283 28.18 -11.01 4.33
N GLY A 284 28.37 -10.05 5.23
CA GLY A 284 28.61 -8.66 4.87
C GLY A 284 27.46 -7.70 5.17
N LEU A 285 26.30 -8.19 5.61
CA LEU A 285 25.24 -7.35 6.18
C LEU A 285 25.81 -6.47 7.29
N SER A 286 25.54 -5.17 7.27
CA SER A 286 26.00 -4.21 8.29
C SER A 286 25.64 -4.67 9.71
N CYS A 287 24.44 -5.22 9.87
CA CYS A 287 23.97 -5.80 11.13
C CYS A 287 24.56 -7.18 11.49
N ALA A 288 24.99 -7.98 10.50
CA ALA A 288 25.55 -9.33 10.71
C ALA A 288 27.08 -9.33 10.82
N ASN A 289 27.74 -8.27 10.34
CA ASN A 289 29.16 -8.03 10.57
C ASN A 289 29.45 -7.73 12.05
N ALA A 290 28.47 -7.22 12.79
CA ALA A 290 28.55 -7.08 14.24
C ALA A 290 28.56 -8.46 14.93
N GLU A 291 27.67 -9.37 14.52
CA GLU A 291 27.59 -10.75 15.02
C GLU A 291 27.01 -11.71 13.94
N PRO A 292 27.80 -12.69 13.44
CA PRO A 292 27.32 -13.66 12.44
C PRO A 292 26.11 -14.48 12.96
N GLY A 293 25.05 -14.57 12.16
CA GLY A 293 23.82 -15.30 12.51
C GLY A 293 22.73 -14.45 13.20
N ARG A 294 22.98 -13.14 13.39
CA ARG A 294 21.97 -12.21 13.91
C ARG A 294 20.82 -12.03 12.91
N ARG A 295 19.57 -12.16 13.37
CA ARG A 295 18.38 -11.95 12.54
C ARG A 295 18.12 -10.46 12.35
N CYS A 296 18.06 -10.03 11.09
CA CYS A 296 17.85 -8.64 10.72
C CYS A 296 16.66 -8.47 9.79
N PHE A 297 16.11 -7.26 9.77
CA PHE A 297 15.04 -6.86 8.88
C PHE A 297 15.49 -5.65 8.05
N GLY A 298 15.30 -5.73 6.74
CA GLY A 298 15.28 -4.55 5.89
C GLY A 298 13.98 -3.77 6.16
N VAL A 299 14.05 -2.45 6.10
CA VAL A 299 12.91 -1.58 6.43
C VAL A 299 12.66 -0.59 5.31
N MET A 300 11.38 -0.46 4.95
CA MET A 300 10.88 0.62 4.11
C MET A 300 9.85 1.44 4.91
N TYR A 301 10.01 2.76 4.92
CA TYR A 301 9.03 3.67 5.51
C TYR A 301 7.94 4.03 4.51
N GLY A 302 6.69 3.72 4.85
CA GLY A 302 5.50 4.12 4.08
C GLY A 302 4.96 5.50 4.48
N THR A 303 5.17 5.92 5.75
CA THR A 303 4.73 7.23 6.26
C THR A 303 5.81 7.93 7.08
N ASP A 304 5.64 9.23 7.32
CA ASP A 304 6.51 10.01 8.22
C ASP A 304 6.39 9.51 9.67
N ALA A 305 5.19 9.11 10.11
CA ALA A 305 4.99 8.49 11.42
C ALA A 305 5.80 7.18 11.56
N GLY A 306 5.84 6.37 10.50
CA GLY A 306 6.68 5.17 10.44
C GLY A 306 8.17 5.47 10.56
N ARG A 307 8.65 6.53 9.90
CA ARG A 307 10.03 7.01 10.01
C ARG A 307 10.36 7.52 11.42
N GLU A 308 9.48 8.32 12.01
CA GLU A 308 9.65 8.89 13.35
C GLU A 308 9.67 7.81 14.44
N TRP A 309 8.87 6.75 14.29
CA TRP A 309 8.86 5.61 15.21
C TRP A 309 10.26 4.96 15.38
N PHE A 310 11.06 4.95 14.31
CA PHE A 310 12.44 4.47 14.36
C PHE A 310 13.47 5.51 14.78
N ALA A 311 13.15 6.80 14.72
CA ALA A 311 14.09 7.89 15.01
C ALA A 311 14.48 8.02 16.49
N GLY A 312 13.69 7.44 17.42
CA GLY A 312 13.89 7.57 18.87
C GLY A 312 14.73 6.47 19.54
N GLY A 313 15.54 5.69 18.80
CA GLY A 313 16.23 4.49 19.30
C GLY A 313 17.70 4.68 19.68
N ALA A 314 18.19 3.84 20.59
CA ALA A 314 19.63 3.71 20.82
C ALA A 314 20.34 3.25 19.53
N PRO A 315 21.59 3.67 19.28
CA PRO A 315 22.27 3.41 17.99
C PRO A 315 22.60 1.93 17.73
N ASP A 316 22.56 1.07 18.75
CA ASP A 316 22.84 -0.35 18.57
C ASP A 316 21.61 -1.08 18.03
N GLY A 317 21.76 -1.72 16.86
CA GLY A 317 20.68 -2.43 16.18
C GLY A 317 19.94 -1.65 15.09
N TYR A 318 20.31 -0.40 14.81
CA TYR A 318 19.85 0.38 13.65
C TYR A 318 21.01 0.71 12.73
N TYR A 319 20.88 0.39 11.45
CA TYR A 319 21.95 0.52 10.46
C TYR A 319 21.47 1.27 9.22
N VAL A 320 22.30 2.20 8.76
CA VAL A 320 22.10 2.88 7.48
C VAL A 320 22.59 1.94 6.37
N PRO A 321 21.79 1.70 5.30
CA PRO A 321 22.17 0.72 4.30
C PRO A 321 23.43 1.14 3.53
N GLU A 322 24.40 0.24 3.47
CA GLU A 322 25.62 0.38 2.68
C GLU A 322 25.60 -0.50 1.41
N GLY A 323 26.64 -0.41 0.56
CA GLY A 323 26.64 -1.09 -0.74
C GLY A 323 26.31 -2.59 -0.64
N LYS A 324 26.90 -3.27 0.34
CA LYS A 324 26.66 -4.71 0.56
C LYS A 324 25.23 -5.01 1.02
N ASP A 325 24.63 -4.15 1.82
CA ASP A 325 23.25 -4.30 2.30
C ASP A 325 22.24 -4.29 1.15
N ILE A 326 22.48 -3.43 0.16
CA ILE A 326 21.66 -3.39 -1.06
C ILE A 326 21.79 -4.69 -1.84
N GLU A 327 23.01 -5.22 -2.00
CA GLU A 327 23.23 -6.50 -2.69
C GLU A 327 22.48 -7.65 -1.99
N VAL A 328 22.49 -7.68 -0.66
CA VAL A 328 21.75 -8.70 0.11
C VAL A 328 20.25 -8.54 -0.07
N PHE A 329 19.75 -7.30 -0.06
CA PHE A 329 18.33 -7.04 -0.27
C PHE A 329 17.88 -7.36 -1.69
N ASP A 330 18.68 -7.04 -2.72
CA ASP A 330 18.41 -7.45 -4.10
C ASP A 330 18.39 -8.97 -4.22
N ALA A 331 19.33 -9.68 -3.58
CA ALA A 331 19.34 -11.15 -3.54
C ALA A 331 18.11 -11.74 -2.82
N TYR A 332 17.60 -11.07 -1.77
CA TYR A 332 16.34 -11.45 -1.13
C TYR A 332 15.15 -11.33 -2.09
N LEU A 333 15.05 -10.22 -2.83
CA LEU A 333 13.98 -10.01 -3.80
C LEU A 333 14.04 -11.03 -4.95
N ASP A 334 15.24 -11.35 -5.44
CA ASP A 334 15.46 -12.38 -6.45
C ASP A 334 15.09 -13.78 -5.95
N SER A 335 15.49 -14.13 -4.72
CA SER A 335 15.13 -15.40 -4.08
C SER A 335 13.62 -15.54 -3.96
N LYS A 336 12.94 -14.49 -3.50
CA LYS A 336 11.49 -14.43 -3.42
C LYS A 336 10.85 -14.62 -4.80
N ARG A 337 11.30 -13.90 -5.83
CA ARG A 337 10.77 -14.08 -7.19
C ARG A 337 10.86 -15.54 -7.65
N ALA A 338 11.99 -16.20 -7.38
CA ALA A 338 12.15 -17.62 -7.70
C ALA A 338 11.20 -18.53 -6.90
N ALA A 339 10.87 -18.17 -5.65
CA ALA A 339 9.92 -18.90 -4.80
C ALA A 339 8.45 -18.73 -5.24
N PHE A 340 8.11 -17.68 -5.99
CA PHE A 340 6.79 -17.43 -6.58
C PHE A 340 6.83 -17.54 -8.12
N PRO A 341 7.03 -18.75 -8.70
CA PRO A 341 7.32 -18.92 -10.12
C PRO A 341 6.12 -18.74 -11.05
N ARG A 342 4.90 -18.65 -10.50
CA ARG A 342 3.68 -18.52 -11.28
C ARG A 342 3.27 -17.06 -11.36
N GLU A 343 2.95 -16.63 -12.57
CA GLU A 343 2.30 -15.36 -12.87
C GLU A 343 1.08 -15.65 -13.74
N LEU A 344 -0.05 -15.02 -13.44
CA LEU A 344 -1.24 -15.13 -14.29
C LEU A 344 -1.00 -14.33 -15.56
N ASP A 345 -0.87 -15.03 -16.69
CA ASP A 345 -0.79 -14.43 -18.03
C ASP A 345 -2.16 -13.90 -18.48
N ALA A 346 -2.60 -12.83 -17.83
CA ALA A 346 -3.84 -12.13 -18.15
C ALA A 346 -3.68 -10.63 -17.98
N ILE A 347 -4.23 -9.88 -18.92
CA ILE A 347 -4.43 -8.44 -18.72
C ILE A 347 -5.56 -8.29 -17.70
N TRP A 348 -5.30 -7.67 -16.54
CA TRP A 348 -6.28 -7.51 -15.46
C TRP A 348 -7.61 -6.89 -15.92
N SER A 349 -7.58 -5.99 -16.92
CA SER A 349 -8.78 -5.39 -17.50
C SER A 349 -9.69 -6.40 -18.20
N ASP A 350 -9.16 -7.53 -18.63
CA ASP A 350 -9.87 -8.54 -19.40
C ASP A 350 -10.48 -9.62 -18.49
N VAL A 351 -10.03 -9.70 -17.24
CA VAL A 351 -10.52 -10.68 -16.26
C VAL A 351 -12.04 -10.66 -16.11
N PRO A 352 -12.73 -9.50 -15.99
CA PRO A 352 -14.19 -9.47 -15.93
C PRO A 352 -14.84 -10.12 -17.17
N ALA A 353 -14.33 -9.86 -18.37
CA ALA A 353 -14.85 -10.44 -19.61
C ALA A 353 -14.52 -11.93 -19.76
N ILE A 354 -13.39 -12.40 -19.21
CA ILE A 354 -13.05 -13.82 -19.13
C ILE A 354 -14.00 -14.55 -18.18
N LEU A 355 -14.26 -13.97 -17.00
CA LEU A 355 -15.17 -14.53 -16.00
C LEU A 355 -16.60 -14.59 -16.52
N ASP A 356 -17.08 -13.54 -17.18
CA ASP A 356 -18.41 -13.47 -17.80
C ASP A 356 -18.60 -14.57 -18.86
N ARG A 357 -17.63 -14.72 -19.78
CA ARG A 357 -17.66 -15.81 -20.78
C ARG A 357 -17.57 -17.21 -20.17
N SER A 358 -17.02 -17.33 -18.96
CA SER A 358 -16.80 -18.59 -18.27
C SER A 358 -17.85 -18.88 -17.19
N TYR A 359 -18.96 -18.13 -17.16
CA TYR A 359 -19.98 -18.25 -16.12
C TYR A 359 -20.54 -19.68 -16.02
N ASP A 360 -20.78 -20.34 -17.15
CA ASP A 360 -21.31 -21.71 -17.21
C ASP A 360 -20.24 -22.82 -17.10
N SER A 361 -19.01 -22.47 -16.67
CA SER A 361 -17.93 -23.44 -16.54
C SER A 361 -18.27 -24.57 -15.56
N LEU A 362 -17.93 -25.81 -15.94
CA LEU A 362 -18.07 -26.98 -15.06
C LEU A 362 -17.22 -26.85 -13.78
N LEU A 363 -16.18 -26.02 -13.79
CA LEU A 363 -15.38 -25.71 -12.62
C LEU A 363 -16.21 -25.00 -11.54
N TRP A 364 -17.02 -24.02 -11.91
CA TRP A 364 -17.90 -23.32 -10.97
C TRP A 364 -18.95 -24.27 -10.39
N LYS A 365 -19.51 -25.14 -11.23
CA LYS A 365 -20.46 -26.17 -10.77
C LYS A 365 -19.83 -27.15 -9.79
N ALA A 366 -18.61 -27.61 -10.05
CA ALA A 366 -17.87 -28.51 -9.17
C ALA A 366 -17.54 -27.84 -7.82
N THR A 367 -17.15 -26.57 -7.84
CA THR A 367 -16.88 -25.78 -6.62
C THR A 367 -18.17 -25.53 -5.82
N ALA A 368 -19.26 -25.13 -6.49
CA ALA A 368 -20.54 -24.87 -5.86
C ALA A 368 -21.13 -26.11 -5.17
N ASN A 369 -20.95 -27.30 -5.74
CA ASN A 369 -21.40 -28.57 -5.13
C ASN A 369 -20.74 -28.88 -3.77
N ARG A 370 -19.63 -28.22 -3.43
CA ARG A 370 -18.95 -28.34 -2.12
C ARG A 370 -19.44 -27.30 -1.11
N CYS A 371 -20.23 -26.32 -1.54
CA CYS A 371 -20.68 -25.21 -0.71
C CYS A 371 -21.89 -25.61 0.13
N TYR A 372 -21.79 -25.42 1.44
CA TYR A 372 -22.92 -25.60 2.38
C TYR A 372 -23.76 -24.33 2.56
N SER A 373 -23.43 -23.23 1.87
CA SER A 373 -24.08 -21.92 2.03
C SER A 373 -24.14 -21.42 3.48
N CYS A 374 -23.13 -21.76 4.28
CA CYS A 374 -23.07 -21.45 5.71
C CYS A 374 -22.47 -20.07 6.04
N GLY A 375 -21.89 -19.36 5.06
CA GLY A 375 -21.27 -18.05 5.27
C GLY A 375 -19.90 -18.08 5.96
N SER A 376 -19.30 -19.24 6.21
CA SER A 376 -17.97 -19.33 6.86
C SER A 376 -16.85 -18.64 6.07
N CYS A 377 -17.03 -18.45 4.76
CA CYS A 377 -16.13 -17.65 3.93
C CYS A 377 -15.99 -16.21 4.43
N ASN A 378 -17.02 -15.66 5.11
CA ASN A 378 -16.98 -14.32 5.68
C ASN A 378 -15.91 -14.18 6.76
N LEU A 379 -15.51 -15.25 7.45
CA LEU A 379 -14.50 -15.18 8.50
C LEU A 379 -13.08 -15.12 7.91
N VAL A 380 -12.87 -15.77 6.77
CA VAL A 380 -11.53 -15.95 6.16
C VAL A 380 -11.24 -14.94 5.06
N CYS A 381 -12.28 -14.45 4.36
CA CYS A 381 -12.11 -13.54 3.24
C CYS A 381 -11.73 -12.14 3.75
N PRO A 382 -10.52 -11.63 3.43
CA PRO A 382 -10.04 -10.35 3.94
C PRO A 382 -10.76 -9.17 3.29
N THR A 383 -11.36 -9.38 2.12
CA THR A 383 -12.09 -8.35 1.36
C THR A 383 -13.61 -8.42 1.53
N CYS A 384 -14.13 -9.34 2.34
CA CYS A 384 -15.58 -9.42 2.58
C CYS A 384 -16.02 -8.27 3.50
N TYR A 385 -16.80 -7.35 2.92
CA TYR A 385 -17.28 -6.12 3.56
C TYR A 385 -18.81 -6.06 3.73
N CYS A 386 -19.55 -7.09 3.30
CA CYS A 386 -21.01 -7.10 3.42
C CYS A 386 -21.42 -7.17 4.90
N PHE A 387 -22.49 -6.44 5.25
CA PHE A 387 -23.02 -6.41 6.60
C PHE A 387 -24.52 -6.12 6.59
N ASP A 388 -25.21 -6.57 7.62
CA ASP A 388 -26.59 -6.20 7.91
C ASP A 388 -26.63 -5.21 9.09
N VAL A 389 -27.70 -4.44 9.18
CA VAL A 389 -27.94 -3.47 10.26
C VAL A 389 -29.28 -3.78 10.91
N THR A 390 -29.24 -4.15 12.19
CA THR A 390 -30.43 -4.50 12.97
C THR A 390 -30.57 -3.58 14.18
N ASP A 391 -31.81 -3.32 14.58
CA ASP A 391 -32.12 -2.62 15.82
C ASP A 391 -32.51 -3.65 16.90
N GLU A 392 -31.72 -3.72 17.96
CA GLU A 392 -31.97 -4.57 19.12
C GLU A 392 -32.54 -3.72 20.27
N VAL A 393 -33.78 -3.99 20.64
CA VAL A 393 -34.52 -3.22 21.65
C VAL A 393 -34.64 -4.04 22.93
N ASP A 394 -34.48 -3.39 24.08
CA ASP A 394 -34.68 -4.01 25.38
C ASP A 394 -36.14 -4.41 25.62
N LEU A 395 -36.38 -5.30 26.58
CA LEU A 395 -37.74 -5.76 26.89
C LEU A 395 -38.68 -4.66 27.39
N THR A 396 -38.13 -3.54 27.85
CA THR A 396 -38.94 -2.39 28.30
C THR A 396 -39.41 -1.52 27.14
N LEU A 397 -38.86 -1.72 25.93
CA LEU A 397 -39.09 -0.90 24.74
C LEU A 397 -38.75 0.57 24.98
N THR A 398 -37.85 0.85 25.93
CA THR A 398 -37.39 2.20 26.23
C THR A 398 -35.95 2.44 25.81
N LYS A 399 -35.18 1.37 25.58
CA LYS A 399 -33.76 1.47 25.21
C LYS A 399 -33.43 0.48 24.12
N GLY A 400 -32.42 0.78 23.31
CA GLY A 400 -31.92 -0.14 22.32
C GLY A 400 -30.60 0.28 21.72
N GLU A 401 -30.09 -0.58 20.86
CA GLU A 401 -28.91 -0.31 20.06
C GLU A 401 -29.15 -0.68 18.60
N ARG A 402 -28.57 0.12 17.70
CA ARG A 402 -28.43 -0.24 16.30
C ARG A 402 -27.09 -0.90 16.11
N VAL A 403 -27.08 -2.11 15.60
CA VAL A 403 -25.90 -2.95 15.50
C VAL A 403 -25.68 -3.33 14.04
N ARG A 404 -24.42 -3.22 13.61
CA ARG A 404 -23.91 -3.77 12.37
C ARG A 404 -23.32 -5.15 12.64
N ILE A 405 -23.67 -6.14 11.82
CA ILE A 405 -23.15 -7.52 11.92
C ILE A 405 -22.69 -7.97 10.53
N TRP A 406 -21.57 -8.69 10.45
CA TRP A 406 -21.13 -9.26 9.17
C TRP A 406 -22.21 -10.12 8.52
N ASP A 407 -22.37 -9.93 7.21
CA ASP A 407 -23.22 -10.74 6.36
C ASP A 407 -22.46 -11.04 5.04
N SER A 408 -23.08 -11.71 4.08
CA SER A 408 -22.45 -12.07 2.81
C SER A 408 -23.38 -11.81 1.64
N CYS A 409 -22.84 -11.26 0.56
CA CYS A 409 -23.50 -11.30 -0.75
C CYS A 409 -23.79 -12.73 -1.24
N GLN A 410 -23.10 -13.74 -0.69
CA GLN A 410 -23.30 -15.16 -1.03
C GLN A 410 -24.40 -15.83 -0.18
N ILE A 411 -24.96 -15.17 0.83
CA ILE A 411 -26.05 -15.69 1.65
C ILE A 411 -27.37 -15.27 0.99
N GLU A 412 -28.24 -16.24 0.70
CA GLU A 412 -29.50 -16.03 -0.02
C GLU A 412 -30.35 -14.90 0.58
N LYS A 413 -30.50 -14.87 1.90
CA LYS A 413 -31.29 -13.85 2.58
C LYS A 413 -30.79 -12.43 2.34
N PHE A 414 -29.48 -12.24 2.30
CA PHE A 414 -28.86 -10.96 2.01
C PHE A 414 -29.00 -10.63 0.51
N ALA A 415 -28.69 -11.60 -0.36
CA ALA A 415 -28.73 -11.43 -1.80
C ALA A 415 -30.12 -11.04 -2.34
N VAL A 416 -31.21 -11.57 -1.75
CA VAL A 416 -32.58 -11.22 -2.14
C VAL A 416 -32.91 -9.74 -1.88
N VAL A 417 -32.33 -9.14 -0.83
CA VAL A 417 -32.62 -7.76 -0.42
C VAL A 417 -31.67 -6.77 -1.09
N ALA A 418 -30.39 -7.11 -1.20
CA ALA A 418 -29.32 -6.22 -1.67
C ALA A 418 -28.88 -6.45 -3.13
N GLY A 419 -29.36 -7.50 -3.79
CA GLY A 419 -28.86 -7.97 -5.10
C GLY A 419 -29.73 -7.64 -6.31
N ASN A 420 -30.66 -6.69 -6.24
CA ASN A 420 -31.53 -6.29 -7.37
C ASN A 420 -31.10 -4.97 -8.02
#